data_AF-A0A3A4QNB6-F1
#
_entry.id   AF-A0A3A4QNB6-F1
#
_cell.length_a   1.000
_cell.length_b   1.000
_cell.length_c   1.000
_cell.angle_alpha   90.00
_cell.angle_beta   90.00
_cell.angle_gamma   90.00
#
_symmetry.space_group_name_H-M   'P 1'
#
loop_
_entity.id
_entity.type
_entity.pdbx_description
1 polymer ?
#
loop_
_entity_poly.entity_id
_entity_poly.type
_entity_poly.pdbx_seq_one_letter_code
_entity_poly.pdbx_strand_id
1 'polypeptide(L)' 'MFHLGQTELIVILVIVLLLFGVGRIGKIAGELGSGIRSFKAGLNGGQDEKQ' A
#
# COMPACT_ATOMS: atom_id res chain seq x y z
N MET A 1 2.21 -25.46 -14.89
CA MET A 1 2.60 -24.76 -13.65
C MET A 1 2.91 -23.32 -14.03
N PHE A 2 2.08 -22.37 -13.60
CA PHE A 2 2.30 -20.95 -13.87
C PHE A 2 3.50 -20.48 -13.06
N HIS A 3 4.63 -20.27 -13.72
CA HIS A 3 5.80 -19.66 -13.11
C HIS A 3 5.59 -18.16 -13.22
N LEU A 4 4.89 -17.54 -12.26
CA LEU A 4 4.73 -16.09 -12.19
C LEU A 4 6.11 -15.44 -12.07
N GLY A 5 6.74 -15.21 -13.22
CA GLY A 5 8.02 -14.57 -13.31
C GLY A 5 7.88 -13.08 -12.99
N GLN A 6 9.01 -12.45 -12.64
CA GLN A 6 9.04 -10.99 -12.40
C GLN A 6 8.40 -10.21 -13.56
N THR A 7 8.58 -10.66 -14.81
CA THR A 7 7.98 -10.04 -16.00
C THR A 7 6.46 -10.10 -16.00
N GLU A 8 5.84 -11.23 -15.66
CA GLU A 8 4.37 -11.36 -15.69
C GLU A 8 3.72 -10.53 -14.59
N LEU A 9 4.34 -10.45 -13.41
CA LEU A 9 3.87 -9.57 -12.33
C LEU A 9 3.89 -8.10 -12.73
N ILE A 10 4.93 -7.65 -13.46
CA ILE A 10 5.00 -6.29 -13.99
C ILE A 10 3.88 -6.04 -15.00
N VAL A 11 3.63 -6.98 -15.92
CA VAL A 11 2.54 -6.83 -16.91
C VAL A 11 1.18 -6.75 -16.22
N ILE A 12 0.92 -7.60 -15.23
CA ILE A 12 -0.32 -7.56 -14.44
C ILE A 12 -0.43 -6.22 -13.70
N LEU A 13 0.64 -5.74 -13.08
CA LEU A 13 0.67 -4.44 -12.41
C LEU A 13 0.30 -3.30 -13.37
N VAL A 14 0.85 -3.30 -14.58
CA VAL A 14 0.53 -2.29 -15.61
C VAL A 14 -0.95 -2.35 -15.99
N ILE A 15 -1.51 -3.55 -16.19
CA ILE A 15 -2.94 -3.72 -16.50
C ILE A 15 -3.81 -3.17 -15.36
N VAL A 16 -3.48 -3.50 -14.10
CA VAL A 16 -4.18 -2.99 -12.93
C VAL A 16 -4.11 -1.46 -12.86
N LEU A 17 -2.93 -0.88 -13.11
CA LEU A 17 -2.76 0.58 -13.13
C LEU A 17 -3.59 1.24 -14.25
N LEU A 18 -3.74 0.61 -15.42
CA LEU A 18 -4.56 1.13 -16.52
C LEU A 18 -6.06 1.04 -16.21
N LEU A 19 -6.53 -0.06 -15.62
CA LEU A 19 -7.95 -0.26 -15.28
C LEU A 19 -8.42 0.66 -14.14
N PHE A 20 -7.61 0.75 -13.09
CA PHE A 20 -7.97 1.52 -11.91
C PHE A 20 -7.53 2.98 -11.98
N GLY A 21 -6.46 3.26 -12.71
CA GLY A 21 -5.81 4.56 -12.82
C GLY A 21 -4.85 4.83 -11.66
N VAL A 22 -3.71 5.48 -11.96
CA VAL A 22 -2.70 5.85 -10.94
C VAL A 22 -3.26 6.78 -9.85
N GLY A 23 -4.20 7.67 -10.20
CA GLY A 23 -4.80 8.61 -9.27
C GLY A 23 -5.73 7.95 -8.24
N ARG A 24 -6.53 6.94 -8.65
CA ARG A 24 -7.41 6.22 -7.70
C ARG A 24 -6.61 5.33 -6.77
N ILE A 25 -5.62 4.61 -7.29
CA ILE A 25 -4.73 3.78 -6.47
C ILE A 25 -3.96 4.66 -5.47
N GLY A 26 -3.41 5.80 -5.90
CA GLY A 26 -2.71 6.74 -5.01
C GLY A 26 -3.61 7.30 -3.91
N LYS A 27 -4.87 7.65 -4.24
CA LYS A 27 -5.85 8.13 -3.25
C LYS A 27 -6.17 7.07 -2.20
N ILE A 28 -6.48 5.84 -2.63
CA ILE A 28 -6.76 4.71 -1.73
C ILE A 28 -5.54 4.39 -0.87
N ALA A 29 -4.35 4.33 -1.46
CA ALA A 29 -3.11 4.08 -0.72
C ALA A 29 -2.80 5.19 0.30
N GLY A 30 -3.11 6.45 -0.01
CA GLY A 30 -2.95 7.58 0.91
C GLY A 30 -3.91 7.51 2.10
N GLU A 31 -5.18 7.18 1.85
CA GLU A 31 -6.21 7.00 2.89
C GLU A 31 -5.86 5.80 3.79
N LEU A 32 -5.48 4.66 3.20
CA LEU A 32 -5.03 3.48 3.92
C LEU A 32 -3.73 3.74 4.70
N GLY A 33 -2.76 4.41 4.09
CA GLY A 33 -1.47 4.74 4.71
C GLY A 33 -1.62 5.64 5.92
N SER A 34 -2.51 6.63 5.85
CA SER A 34 -2.86 7.50 6.98
C SER A 34 -3.49 6.69 8.12
N GLY A 35 -4.43 5.78 7.80
CA GLY A 35 -5.04 4.87 8.78
C GLY A 35 -4.02 3.94 9.45
N ILE A 36 -3.14 3.32 8.65
CA ILE A 36 -2.05 2.46 9.15
C ILE A 36 -1.09 3.26 10.04
N ARG A 37 -0.77 4.51 9.68
CA ARG A 37 0.11 5.37 10.47
C ARG A 37 -0.50 5.72 11.81
N SER A 38 -1.79 6.11 11.84
CA SER A 38 -2.51 6.37 13.09
C SER A 38 -2.67 5.12 13.95
N PHE A 39 -2.92 3.96 13.33
CA PHE A 39 -2.96 2.67 14.02
C PHE A 39 -1.61 2.34 14.65
N LYS A 40 -0.52 2.46 13.87
CA LYS A 40 0.84 2.24 14.36
C LYS A 40 1.22 3.23 15.48
N ALA A 41 0.82 4.50 15.36
CA ALA A 41 1.03 5.50 16.39
C ALA A 41 0.24 5.19 17.67
N GLY A 42 -1.00 4.70 17.57
CA GLY A 42 -1.79 4.26 18.72
C GLY A 42 -1.21 3.00 19.40
N LEU A 43 -0.63 2.08 18.62
CA LEU A 43 0.08 0.91 19.16
C LEU A 43 1.43 1.27 19.78
N ASN A 44 2.15 2.23 19.19
CA ASN A 44 3.46 2.68 19.67
C ASN A 44 3.38 3.79 20.72
N GLY A 45 2.23 4.45 20.88
CA GLY A 45 1.96 5.47 21.91
C GLY A 45 2.03 4.95 23.35
N GLY A 46 2.25 3.65 23.55
CA GLY A 46 2.67 3.07 24.83
C GLY A 46 4.19 3.06 25.07
N GLN A 47 5.00 3.51 24.10
CA GLN A 47 6.48 3.44 24.14
C GLN A 47 7.19 4.79 23.97
N ASP A 48 6.49 5.86 23.57
CA ASP A 48 7.07 7.20 23.35
C ASP A 48 6.63 8.25 24.40
N GLU A 49 6.22 7.81 25.60
CA GLU A 49 5.94 8.70 26.76
C GLU A 49 7.09 8.70 27.79
N LYS A 50 8.33 8.48 27.33
CA LYS A 50 9.55 8.74 28.10
C LYS A 50 10.41 9.80 27.41
N GLN A 51 9.94 11.04 27.47
CA GLN A 51 10.78 12.19 27.78
C GLN A 51 10.19 12.90 28.99
#